data_AF-A0A819I4K8-F1
#
_entry.id   AF-A0A819I4K8-F1
#
_cell.length_a   1.000
_cell.length_b   1.000
_cell.length_c   1.000
_cell.angle_alpha   90.00
_cell.angle_beta   90.00
_cell.angle_gamma   90.00
#
_symmetry.space_group_name_H-M   'P 1'
#
loop_
_entity.id
_entity.type
_entity.pdbx_description
1 polymer ?
#
loop_
_entity_poly.entity_id
_entity_poly.type
_entity_poly.pdbx_seq_one_letter_code
_entity_poly.pdbx_strand_id
1 'polypeptide(L)'
;MMNPFLWFNENNGGTYLLTVVTISSIVCFVLGFITQNHSQVDKLWSLLPPIYCLIVVLSSPLQPRLLLMNALAWMWGIRLSYNFARKDGYTWSGEDYRWPILRKKINNRFLFELFNLTFISIFQNILLLFIACPIYYIASHRTAPLNSWDLVCTLAFLFLFIIEVTADQQQWNFHGDKKANKPWTKDGFLQQGLFRYSRHPNFFSEICLWWVFYAFTFSVQPFSYINWTILGTLSLTLLINGSTTFTEAITSEKYPKYKQYQKTTSRLIPWLPSKKVH
;
A
#
# COMPACT_ATOMS: atom_id res chain seq x y z
N MET A 1 1.89 37.18 -0.77
CA MET A 1 1.39 35.83 -1.12
C MET A 1 0.59 35.31 0.07
N MET A 2 -0.59 34.77 -0.18
CA MET A 2 -1.48 34.21 0.86
C MET A 2 -0.81 33.03 1.57
N ASN A 3 -1.12 32.81 2.85
CA ASN A 3 -0.64 31.65 3.58
C ASN A 3 -1.12 30.36 2.87
N PRO A 4 -0.24 29.41 2.52
CA PRO A 4 -0.62 28.19 1.81
C PRO A 4 -1.69 27.35 2.52
N PHE A 5 -1.71 27.34 3.86
CA PHE A 5 -2.76 26.70 4.65
C PHE A 5 -4.12 27.39 4.48
N LEU A 6 -4.15 28.74 4.48
CA LEU A 6 -5.37 29.50 4.23
C LEU A 6 -5.87 29.28 2.80
N TRP A 7 -4.95 29.25 1.82
CA TRP A 7 -5.27 28.92 0.43
C TRP A 7 -5.96 27.56 0.32
N PHE A 8 -5.39 26.53 0.94
CA PHE A 8 -5.95 25.19 0.90
C PHE A 8 -7.37 25.12 1.49
N ASN A 9 -7.61 25.84 2.59
CA ASN A 9 -8.93 25.88 3.22
C ASN A 9 -9.94 26.72 2.42
N GLU A 10 -9.55 27.88 1.91
CA GLU A 10 -10.41 28.74 1.08
C GLU A 10 -10.82 28.06 -0.23
N ASN A 11 -9.99 27.15 -0.75
CA ASN A 11 -10.28 26.35 -1.93
C ASN A 11 -10.94 24.99 -1.60
N ASN A 12 -11.51 24.83 -0.40
CA ASN A 12 -12.25 23.64 0.03
C ASN A 12 -11.44 22.32 -0.01
N GLY A 13 -10.11 22.37 -0.03
CA GLY A 13 -9.27 21.17 -0.17
C GLY A 13 -9.52 20.14 0.93
N GLY A 14 -9.66 20.60 2.19
CA GLY A 14 -9.96 19.74 3.33
C GLY A 14 -11.35 19.10 3.21
N THR A 15 -12.34 19.87 2.77
CA THR A 15 -13.69 19.38 2.49
C THR A 15 -13.66 18.29 1.44
N TYR A 16 -12.97 18.48 0.31
CA TYR A 16 -12.88 17.47 -0.75
C TYR A 16 -12.23 16.17 -0.27
N LEU A 17 -11.14 16.24 0.51
CA LEU A 17 -10.50 15.05 1.08
C LEU A 17 -11.46 14.30 2.01
N LEU A 18 -12.13 15.01 2.92
CA LEU A 18 -13.10 14.44 3.85
C LEU A 18 -14.33 13.86 3.14
N THR A 19 -14.83 14.52 2.11
CA THR A 19 -15.93 14.03 1.29
C THR A 19 -15.54 12.73 0.58
N VAL A 20 -14.38 12.68 -0.09
CA VAL A 20 -13.95 11.48 -0.82
C VAL A 20 -13.74 10.30 0.13
N VAL A 21 -13.04 10.48 1.27
CA VAL A 21 -12.82 9.38 2.24
C VAL A 21 -14.11 8.90 2.88
N THR A 22 -15.08 9.80 3.11
CA THR A 22 -16.37 9.45 3.70
C THR A 22 -17.21 8.68 2.70
N ILE A 23 -17.32 9.16 1.46
CA ILE A 23 -18.07 8.49 0.39
C ILE A 23 -17.43 7.14 0.10
N SER A 24 -16.11 7.04 -0.04
CA SER A 24 -15.44 5.77 -0.32
C SER A 24 -15.64 4.77 0.82
N SER A 25 -15.58 5.20 2.08
CA SER A 25 -15.87 4.34 3.24
C SER A 25 -17.31 3.81 3.22
N ILE A 26 -18.29 4.68 2.96
CA ILE A 26 -19.71 4.30 2.87
C ILE A 26 -19.93 3.34 1.71
N VAL A 27 -19.39 3.65 0.52
CA VAL A 27 -19.51 2.82 -0.67
C VAL A 27 -18.88 1.44 -0.44
N CYS A 28 -17.67 1.37 0.13
CA CYS A 28 -17.02 0.10 0.46
C CYS A 28 -17.87 -0.73 1.43
N PHE A 29 -18.43 -0.12 2.47
CA PHE A 29 -19.26 -0.82 3.44
C PHE A 29 -20.56 -1.32 2.82
N VAL A 30 -21.32 -0.44 2.16
CA VAL A 30 -22.62 -0.77 1.56
C VAL A 30 -22.46 -1.84 0.48
N LEU A 31 -21.51 -1.67 -0.44
CA LEU A 31 -21.26 -2.68 -1.47
C LEU A 31 -20.74 -3.98 -0.86
N GLY A 32 -19.83 -3.92 0.12
CA GLY A 32 -19.32 -5.11 0.80
C GLY A 32 -20.43 -5.90 1.51
N PHE A 33 -21.33 -5.19 2.18
CA PHE A 33 -22.49 -5.78 2.86
C PHE A 33 -23.49 -6.42 1.88
N ILE A 34 -23.84 -5.72 0.79
CA ILE A 34 -24.83 -6.20 -0.19
C ILE A 34 -24.27 -7.38 -1.01
N THR A 35 -23.05 -7.21 -1.55
CA THR A 35 -22.45 -8.21 -2.45
C THR A 35 -21.78 -9.35 -1.72
N GLN A 36 -21.56 -9.21 -0.40
CA GLN A 36 -20.74 -10.09 0.42
C GLN A 36 -19.27 -10.22 -0.07
N ASN A 37 -18.83 -9.35 -0.99
CA ASN A 37 -17.45 -9.22 -1.45
C ASN A 37 -16.77 -8.06 -0.71
N HIS A 38 -15.82 -8.38 0.17
CA HIS A 38 -15.20 -7.44 1.10
C HIS A 38 -13.92 -6.81 0.55
N SER A 39 -13.60 -7.08 -0.71
CA SER A 39 -12.49 -6.46 -1.44
C SER A 39 -12.85 -5.14 -2.11
N GLN A 40 -13.89 -4.44 -1.65
CA GLN A 40 -14.25 -3.14 -2.22
C GLN A 40 -13.16 -2.11 -1.95
N VAL A 41 -12.60 -2.10 -0.74
CA VAL A 41 -11.47 -1.23 -0.42
C VAL A 41 -10.20 -1.65 -1.18
N ASP A 42 -9.99 -2.94 -1.40
CA ASP A 42 -8.86 -3.46 -2.18
C ASP A 42 -8.87 -2.91 -3.62
N LYS A 43 -10.05 -2.77 -4.23
CA LYS A 43 -10.24 -2.15 -5.56
C LYS A 43 -9.87 -0.66 -5.57
N LEU A 44 -10.13 0.05 -4.47
CA LEU A 44 -9.86 1.47 -4.32
C LEU A 44 -8.44 1.78 -3.81
N TRP A 45 -7.75 0.77 -3.25
CA TRP A 45 -6.46 0.91 -2.59
C TRP A 45 -5.42 1.66 -3.42
N SER A 46 -5.33 1.32 -4.71
CA SER A 46 -4.38 1.91 -5.65
C SER A 46 -4.84 3.24 -6.26
N LEU A 47 -6.12 3.58 -6.10
CA LEU A 47 -6.74 4.74 -6.75
C LEU A 47 -6.82 5.95 -5.82
N LEU A 48 -7.15 5.72 -4.55
CA LEU A 48 -7.43 6.81 -3.61
C LEU A 48 -6.20 7.65 -3.25
N PRO A 49 -5.01 7.09 -2.92
CA PRO A 49 -3.86 7.93 -2.58
C PRO A 49 -3.42 8.89 -3.71
N PRO A 50 -3.34 8.47 -4.99
CA PRO A 50 -3.11 9.40 -6.10
C PRO A 50 -4.20 10.47 -6.25
N ILE A 51 -5.48 10.10 -6.05
CA ILE A 51 -6.59 11.06 -6.08
C ILE A 51 -6.47 12.09 -4.95
N TYR A 52 -6.13 11.67 -3.73
CA TYR A 52 -5.89 12.58 -2.62
C TYR A 52 -4.71 13.52 -2.89
N CYS A 53 -3.62 13.01 -3.48
CA CYS A 53 -2.50 13.85 -3.91
C CYS A 53 -2.93 14.87 -4.96
N LEU A 54 -3.76 14.47 -5.93
CA LEU A 54 -4.29 15.35 -6.96
C LEU A 54 -5.20 16.44 -6.37
N ILE A 55 -6.08 16.08 -5.41
CA ILE A 55 -6.92 17.05 -4.69
C ILE A 55 -6.03 18.08 -4.00
N VAL A 56 -4.95 17.66 -3.35
CA VAL A 56 -4.01 18.60 -2.72
C VAL A 56 -3.31 19.50 -3.74
N VAL A 57 -2.86 18.96 -4.88
CA VAL A 57 -2.24 19.76 -5.95
C VAL A 57 -3.19 20.82 -6.49
N LEU A 58 -4.43 20.42 -6.81
CA LEU A 58 -5.44 21.34 -7.35
C LEU A 58 -5.95 22.33 -6.31
N SER A 59 -5.90 21.92 -5.04
CA SER A 59 -6.26 22.74 -3.88
C SER A 59 -5.04 23.38 -3.22
N SER A 60 -3.93 23.61 -3.95
CA SER A 60 -2.79 24.41 -3.46
C SER A 60 -2.23 25.33 -4.54
N PRO A 61 -1.49 26.41 -4.19
CA PRO A 61 -0.68 27.14 -5.15
C PRO A 61 0.27 26.18 -5.87
N LEU A 62 0.53 26.41 -7.16
CA LEU A 62 1.38 25.53 -7.95
C LEU A 62 2.79 25.45 -7.36
N GLN A 63 3.23 24.25 -6.99
CA GLN A 63 4.59 23.99 -6.52
C GLN A 63 5.19 22.78 -7.24
N PRO A 64 6.43 22.87 -7.75
CA PRO A 64 7.10 21.74 -8.42
C PRO A 64 7.14 20.46 -7.56
N ARG A 65 7.32 20.60 -6.24
CA ARG A 65 7.35 19.46 -5.31
C ARG A 65 6.02 18.71 -5.23
N LEU A 66 4.89 19.43 -5.23
CA LEU A 66 3.56 18.79 -5.20
C LEU A 66 3.31 18.03 -6.50
N LEU A 67 3.69 18.60 -7.65
CA LEU A 67 3.60 17.92 -8.95
C LEU A 67 4.46 16.65 -8.99
N LEU A 68 5.69 16.72 -8.50
CA LEU A 68 6.60 15.58 -8.40
C LEU A 68 6.01 14.45 -7.55
N MET A 69 5.58 14.76 -6.33
CA MET A 69 4.99 13.76 -5.42
C MET A 69 3.70 13.16 -6.00
N ASN A 70 2.85 13.99 -6.60
CA ASN A 70 1.64 13.50 -7.27
C ASN A 70 1.99 12.56 -8.43
N ALA A 71 2.99 12.88 -9.25
CA ALA A 71 3.45 11.99 -10.32
C ALA A 71 3.98 10.64 -9.78
N LEU A 72 4.73 10.65 -8.69
CA LEU A 72 5.20 9.42 -8.03
C LEU A 72 4.03 8.60 -7.45
N ALA A 73 3.03 9.25 -6.85
CA ALA A 73 1.82 8.59 -6.36
C ALA A 73 1.05 7.94 -7.52
N TRP A 74 0.83 8.65 -8.63
CA TRP A 74 0.19 8.09 -9.83
C TRP A 74 0.98 6.93 -10.43
N MET A 75 2.32 7.02 -10.47
CA MET A 75 3.17 5.92 -10.91
C MET A 75 2.98 4.66 -10.06
N TRP A 76 2.96 4.81 -8.72
CA TRP A 76 2.65 3.72 -7.79
C TRP A 76 1.23 3.17 -8.00
N GLY A 77 0.24 4.06 -8.12
CA GLY A 77 -1.17 3.69 -8.27
C GLY A 77 -1.43 2.93 -9.56
N ILE A 78 -0.98 3.44 -10.70
CA ILE A 78 -1.11 2.78 -12.02
C ILE A 78 -0.49 1.39 -11.99
N ARG A 79 0.72 1.26 -11.43
CA ARG A 79 1.38 -0.05 -11.28
C ARG A 79 0.53 -1.00 -10.44
N LEU A 80 0.07 -0.57 -9.27
CA LEU A 80 -0.68 -1.44 -8.37
C LEU A 80 -2.04 -1.82 -8.97
N SER A 81 -2.74 -0.87 -9.60
CA SER A 81 -3.98 -1.13 -10.35
C SER A 81 -3.74 -2.14 -11.47
N TYR A 82 -2.66 -1.99 -12.26
CA TYR A 82 -2.30 -2.98 -13.28
C TYR A 82 -2.03 -4.36 -12.68
N ASN A 83 -1.26 -4.43 -11.58
CA ASN A 83 -0.94 -5.69 -10.91
C ASN A 83 -2.18 -6.37 -10.32
N PHE A 84 -3.14 -5.59 -9.83
CA PHE A 84 -4.41 -6.08 -9.30
C PHE A 84 -5.37 -6.51 -10.42
N ALA A 85 -5.45 -5.74 -11.52
CA ALA A 85 -6.28 -6.02 -12.67
C ALA A 85 -5.93 -7.35 -13.35
N ARG A 86 -4.63 -7.59 -13.57
CA ARG A 86 -4.19 -8.87 -14.17
C ARG A 86 -4.47 -10.09 -13.28
N LYS A 87 -4.69 -9.89 -11.98
CA LYS A 87 -5.06 -10.93 -11.00
C LYS A 87 -6.58 -11.01 -10.77
N ASP A 88 -7.37 -10.53 -11.73
CA ASP A 88 -8.84 -10.51 -11.70
C ASP A 88 -9.46 -9.66 -10.57
N GLY A 89 -8.69 -8.76 -9.96
CA GLY A 89 -9.11 -7.99 -8.78
C GLY A 89 -10.27 -7.01 -9.01
N TYR A 90 -10.49 -6.60 -10.26
CA TYR A 90 -11.61 -5.72 -10.65
C TYR A 90 -12.84 -6.47 -11.16
N THR A 91 -12.82 -7.81 -11.17
CA THR A 91 -14.01 -8.59 -11.50
C THR A 91 -15.03 -8.51 -10.36
N TRP A 92 -16.32 -8.64 -10.67
CA TRP A 92 -17.40 -8.60 -9.67
C TRP A 92 -17.28 -9.73 -8.63
N SER A 93 -16.84 -10.92 -9.05
CA SER A 93 -16.60 -12.08 -8.20
C SER A 93 -15.20 -12.11 -7.55
N GLY A 94 -14.31 -11.21 -7.94
CA GLY A 94 -12.96 -11.11 -7.39
C GLY A 94 -12.98 -10.65 -5.94
N GLU A 95 -12.77 -11.57 -5.01
CA GLU A 95 -12.56 -11.30 -3.58
C GLU A 95 -11.20 -11.85 -3.16
N ASP A 96 -10.47 -11.09 -2.34
CA ASP A 96 -9.25 -11.56 -1.73
C ASP A 96 -9.54 -12.79 -0.86
N TYR A 97 -8.80 -13.86 -1.10
CA TYR A 97 -8.98 -15.15 -0.45
C TYR A 97 -8.88 -15.10 1.08
N ARG A 98 -8.26 -14.05 1.64
CA ARG A 98 -8.16 -13.80 3.08
C ARG A 98 -9.53 -13.52 3.71
N TRP A 99 -10.44 -12.86 2.99
CA TRP A 99 -11.75 -12.48 3.54
C TRP A 99 -12.65 -13.68 3.83
N PRO A 100 -12.87 -14.65 2.92
CA PRO A 100 -13.61 -15.87 3.24
C PRO A 100 -13.02 -16.68 4.41
N ILE A 101 -11.69 -16.77 4.49
CA ILE A 101 -11.01 -17.49 5.58
C ILE A 101 -11.26 -16.79 6.92
N LEU A 102 -11.12 -15.47 6.97
CA LEU A 102 -11.38 -14.69 8.17
C LEU A 102 -12.86 -14.76 8.58
N ARG A 103 -13.78 -14.72 7.62
CA ARG A 103 -15.23 -14.88 7.82
C ARG A 103 -15.56 -16.21 8.48
N LYS A 104 -14.93 -17.30 8.02
CA LYS A 104 -15.06 -18.63 8.62
C LYS A 104 -14.47 -18.69 10.03
N LYS A 105 -13.37 -17.98 10.31
CA LYS A 105 -12.76 -17.93 11.67
C LYS A 105 -13.61 -17.15 12.67
N ILE A 106 -14.21 -16.02 12.25
CA ILE A 106 -15.10 -15.23 13.13
C ILE A 106 -16.43 -15.96 13.36
N ASN A 107 -16.93 -16.68 12.35
CA ASN A 107 -18.12 -17.55 12.41
C ASN A 107 -19.38 -16.86 13.00
N ASN A 108 -19.48 -15.54 12.88
CA ASN A 108 -20.61 -14.75 13.34
C ASN A 108 -20.81 -13.59 12.36
N ARG A 109 -21.97 -13.56 11.70
CA ARG A 109 -22.26 -12.55 10.67
C ARG A 109 -22.25 -11.13 11.23
N PHE A 110 -22.87 -10.91 12.39
CA PHE A 110 -22.93 -9.58 12.99
C PHE A 110 -21.53 -9.05 13.33
N LEU A 111 -20.70 -9.88 13.99
CA LEU A 111 -19.33 -9.50 14.32
C LEU A 111 -18.49 -9.26 13.07
N PHE A 112 -18.70 -10.04 12.01
CA PHE A 112 -18.00 -9.85 10.74
C PHE A 112 -18.40 -8.54 10.05
N GLU A 113 -19.69 -8.20 10.03
CA GLU A 113 -20.14 -6.94 9.43
C GLU A 113 -19.76 -5.72 10.26
N LEU A 114 -19.67 -5.85 11.60
CA LEU A 114 -19.08 -4.80 12.45
C LEU A 114 -17.60 -4.60 12.13
N PHE A 115 -16.85 -5.69 11.90
CA PHE A 115 -15.47 -5.65 11.43
C PHE A 115 -15.36 -5.05 10.01
N ASN A 116 -16.30 -5.37 9.12
CA ASN A 116 -16.39 -4.78 7.79
C ASN A 116 -16.58 -3.26 7.87
N LEU A 117 -17.52 -2.77 8.68
CA LEU A 117 -17.76 -1.35 8.88
C LEU A 117 -16.53 -0.64 9.44
N THR A 118 -16.03 -1.11 10.58
CA THR A 118 -15.02 -0.40 11.37
C THR A 118 -13.62 -0.53 10.78
N PHE A 119 -13.21 -1.74 10.40
CA PHE A 119 -11.85 -2.03 9.97
C PHE A 119 -11.71 -2.03 8.44
N ILE A 120 -12.48 -2.88 7.74
CA ILE A 120 -12.31 -3.05 6.28
C ILE A 120 -12.69 -1.76 5.54
N SER A 121 -13.77 -1.10 5.95
CA SER A 121 -14.30 0.07 5.26
C SER A 121 -13.73 1.36 5.83
N ILE A 122 -13.99 1.70 7.10
CA ILE A 122 -13.59 2.99 7.66
C ILE A 122 -12.08 3.10 7.86
N PHE A 123 -11.47 2.21 8.66
CA PHE A 123 -10.06 2.31 9.01
C PHE A 123 -9.15 2.28 7.77
N GLN A 124 -9.36 1.35 6.83
CA GLN A 124 -8.52 1.26 5.64
C GLN A 124 -8.66 2.49 4.71
N ASN A 125 -9.87 3.03 4.53
CA ASN A 125 -10.03 4.27 3.75
C ASN A 125 -9.36 5.47 4.42
N ILE A 126 -9.46 5.60 5.75
CA ILE A 126 -8.73 6.62 6.52
C ILE A 126 -7.23 6.42 6.36
N LEU A 127 -6.73 5.19 6.42
CA LEU A 127 -5.33 4.88 6.21
C LEU A 127 -4.83 5.34 4.82
N LEU A 128 -5.61 5.09 3.76
CA LEU A 128 -5.29 5.53 2.39
C LEU A 128 -5.19 7.06 2.28
N LEU A 129 -6.00 7.80 3.05
CA LEU A 129 -5.84 9.25 3.16
C LEU A 129 -4.56 9.62 3.92
N PHE A 130 -4.31 8.96 5.05
CA PHE A 130 -3.17 9.26 5.93
C PHE A 130 -1.82 9.02 5.27
N ILE A 131 -1.67 7.99 4.42
CA ILE A 131 -0.43 7.77 3.67
C ILE A 131 -0.19 8.86 2.61
N ALA A 132 -1.25 9.53 2.13
CA ALA A 132 -1.15 10.67 1.22
C ALA A 132 -0.89 12.01 1.96
N CYS A 133 -1.19 12.13 3.25
CA CYS A 133 -1.03 13.37 4.02
C CYS A 133 0.36 14.06 3.96
N PRO A 134 1.51 13.38 3.75
CA PRO A 134 2.79 14.05 3.53
C PRO A 134 2.75 15.14 2.44
N ILE A 135 1.96 14.95 1.37
CA ILE A 135 1.82 15.97 0.32
C ILE A 135 1.06 17.21 0.80
N TYR A 136 0.04 17.02 1.66
CA TYR A 136 -0.70 18.09 2.32
C TYR A 136 0.19 18.85 3.31
N TYR A 137 1.06 18.14 4.02
CA TYR A 137 2.05 18.77 4.89
C TYR A 137 2.92 19.74 4.10
N ILE A 138 3.46 19.32 2.97
CA ILE A 138 4.26 20.21 2.10
C ILE A 138 3.42 21.37 1.57
N ALA A 139 2.19 21.11 1.14
CA ALA A 139 1.30 22.15 0.63
C ALA A 139 0.99 23.26 1.65
N SER A 140 0.94 22.92 2.94
CA SER A 140 0.69 23.88 4.03
C SER A 140 1.95 24.67 4.46
N HIS A 141 3.12 24.36 3.91
CA HIS A 141 4.37 25.06 4.18
C HIS A 141 4.73 26.05 3.06
N ARG A 142 5.68 26.95 3.35
CA ARG A 142 6.13 27.96 2.38
C ARG A 142 6.64 27.29 1.11
N THR A 143 6.20 27.83 -0.02
CA THR A 143 6.64 27.40 -1.34
C THR A 143 8.15 27.55 -1.46
N ALA A 144 8.83 26.46 -1.78
CA ALA A 144 10.27 26.43 -1.97
C ALA A 144 10.61 25.63 -3.24
N PRO A 145 11.67 26.00 -3.98
CA PRO A 145 12.18 25.21 -5.09
C PRO A 145 12.51 23.78 -4.67
N LEU A 146 12.63 22.88 -5.65
CA LEU A 146 13.19 21.55 -5.42
C LEU A 146 14.64 21.66 -4.92
N ASN A 147 15.02 20.75 -4.03
CA ASN A 147 16.36 20.69 -3.45
C ASN A 147 16.98 19.30 -3.59
N SER A 148 18.22 19.13 -3.12
CA SER A 148 18.94 17.85 -3.20
C SER A 148 18.26 16.72 -2.43
N TRP A 149 17.50 17.02 -1.37
CA TRP A 149 16.75 16.01 -0.63
C TRP A 149 15.57 15.47 -1.43
N ASP A 150 14.88 16.34 -2.19
CA ASP A 150 13.84 15.92 -3.14
C ASP A 150 14.40 14.90 -4.15
N LEU A 151 15.62 15.14 -4.66
CA LEU A 151 16.29 14.20 -5.57
C LEU A 151 16.61 12.85 -4.89
N VAL A 152 17.13 12.86 -3.66
CA VAL A 152 17.41 11.64 -2.89
C VAL A 152 16.13 10.82 -2.69
N CYS A 153 15.06 11.47 -2.24
CA CYS A 153 13.76 10.82 -2.06
C CYS A 153 13.21 10.26 -3.37
N THR A 154 13.30 11.00 -4.48
CA THR A 154 12.88 10.51 -5.81
C THR A 154 13.69 9.28 -6.25
N LEU A 155 15.02 9.30 -6.12
CA LEU A 155 15.85 8.16 -6.50
C LEU A 155 15.57 6.94 -5.63
N ALA A 156 15.41 7.13 -4.32
CA ALA A 156 15.03 6.06 -3.40
C ALA A 156 13.66 5.47 -3.75
N PHE A 157 12.68 6.32 -4.06
CA PHE A 157 11.34 5.89 -4.50
C PHE A 157 11.44 5.06 -5.78
N LEU A 158 12.13 5.54 -6.82
CA LEU A 158 12.25 4.84 -8.09
C LEU A 158 12.97 3.50 -7.94
N PHE A 159 14.01 3.43 -7.11
CA PHE A 159 14.71 2.18 -6.82
C PHE A 159 13.77 1.15 -6.15
N LEU A 160 13.04 1.54 -5.11
CA LEU A 160 12.07 0.68 -4.43
C LEU A 160 10.92 0.27 -5.34
N PHE A 161 10.45 1.19 -6.19
CA PHE A 161 9.44 0.93 -7.19
C PHE A 161 9.90 -0.16 -8.18
N ILE A 162 11.15 -0.12 -8.65
CA ILE A 162 11.72 -1.16 -9.51
C ILE A 162 11.76 -2.53 -8.80
N ILE A 163 12.15 -2.57 -7.52
CA ILE A 163 12.12 -3.81 -6.72
C ILE A 163 10.69 -4.34 -6.65
N GLU A 164 9.71 -3.48 -6.38
CA GLU A 164 8.32 -3.88 -6.24
C GLU A 164 7.75 -4.43 -7.56
N VAL A 165 7.95 -3.71 -8.68
CA VAL A 165 7.55 -4.15 -10.03
C VAL A 165 8.18 -5.50 -10.36
N THR A 166 9.46 -5.67 -10.06
CA THR A 166 10.19 -6.91 -10.32
C THR A 166 9.63 -8.07 -9.49
N ALA A 167 9.38 -7.84 -8.19
CA ALA A 167 8.81 -8.83 -7.30
C ALA A 167 7.40 -9.26 -7.74
N ASP A 168 6.55 -8.29 -8.09
CA ASP A 168 5.22 -8.53 -8.62
C ASP A 168 5.25 -9.35 -9.93
N GLN A 169 6.18 -9.03 -10.85
CA GLN A 169 6.33 -9.76 -12.10
C GLN A 169 6.85 -11.18 -11.88
N GLN A 170 7.79 -11.38 -10.95
CA GLN A 170 8.28 -12.72 -10.59
C GLN A 170 7.14 -13.58 -10.02
N GLN A 171 6.29 -13.03 -9.14
CA GLN A 171 5.10 -13.73 -8.64
C GLN A 171 4.11 -14.05 -9.75
N TRP A 172 3.83 -13.09 -10.64
CA TRP A 172 2.93 -13.29 -11.77
C TRP A 172 3.38 -14.47 -12.64
N ASN A 173 4.65 -14.48 -13.05
CA ASN A 173 5.24 -15.57 -13.84
C ASN A 173 5.17 -16.91 -13.10
N PHE A 174 5.49 -16.92 -11.81
CA PHE A 174 5.39 -18.12 -10.98
C PHE A 174 3.97 -18.69 -10.95
N HIS A 175 2.95 -17.83 -10.78
CA HIS A 175 1.57 -18.29 -10.75
C HIS A 175 1.09 -18.82 -12.11
N GLY A 176 1.53 -18.23 -13.22
CA GLY A 176 1.29 -18.75 -14.56
C GLY A 176 1.90 -20.14 -14.75
N ASP A 177 3.17 -20.29 -14.39
CA ASP A 177 3.90 -21.57 -14.48
C ASP A 177 3.32 -22.64 -13.55
N LYS A 178 2.82 -22.23 -12.38
CA LYS A 178 2.13 -23.10 -11.43
C LYS A 178 0.79 -23.58 -11.96
N LYS A 179 0.00 -22.71 -12.61
CA LYS A 179 -1.23 -23.10 -13.30
C LYS A 179 -0.96 -24.09 -14.44
N ALA A 180 0.19 -23.94 -15.13
CA ALA A 180 0.66 -24.86 -16.16
C ALA A 180 1.36 -26.13 -15.61
N ASN A 181 1.33 -26.36 -14.29
CA ASN A 181 1.94 -27.52 -13.61
C ASN A 181 3.43 -27.75 -13.95
N LYS A 182 4.21 -26.67 -14.15
CA LYS A 182 5.62 -26.83 -14.48
C LYS A 182 6.41 -27.48 -13.33
N PRO A 183 7.42 -28.34 -13.60
CA PRO A 183 8.11 -29.10 -12.56
C PRO A 183 8.79 -28.27 -11.46
N TRP A 184 9.21 -27.04 -11.77
CA TRP A 184 9.91 -26.18 -10.82
C TRP A 184 8.97 -25.49 -9.80
N THR A 185 7.66 -25.53 -10.02
CA THR A 185 6.66 -24.93 -9.12
C THR A 185 6.08 -25.93 -8.10
N LYS A 186 6.65 -27.14 -8.02
CA LYS A 186 6.18 -28.25 -7.16
C LYS A 186 6.07 -27.89 -5.68
N ASP A 187 6.93 -27.01 -5.18
CA ASP A 187 6.90 -26.57 -3.77
C ASP A 187 5.70 -25.64 -3.48
N GLY A 188 5.06 -25.10 -4.51
CA GLY A 188 3.80 -24.36 -4.40
C GLY A 188 3.94 -22.88 -4.03
N PHE A 189 5.15 -22.39 -3.76
CA PHE A 189 5.47 -20.99 -3.53
C PHE A 189 6.78 -20.59 -4.22
N LEU A 190 6.97 -19.29 -4.45
CA LEU A 190 8.15 -18.75 -5.11
C LEU A 190 9.29 -18.54 -4.10
N GLN A 191 10.48 -19.06 -4.43
CA GLN A 191 11.70 -18.98 -3.62
C GLN A 191 12.95 -18.55 -4.41
N GLN A 192 12.76 -18.11 -5.66
CA GLN A 192 13.83 -17.69 -6.56
C GLN A 192 13.78 -16.17 -6.82
N GLY A 193 14.83 -15.62 -7.43
CA GLY A 193 14.91 -14.18 -7.71
C GLY A 193 14.94 -13.36 -6.43
N LEU A 194 14.13 -12.31 -6.33
CA LEU A 194 14.05 -11.47 -5.13
C LEU A 194 13.53 -12.25 -3.93
N PHE A 195 12.70 -13.27 -4.17
CA PHE A 195 12.16 -14.13 -3.13
C PHE A 195 13.25 -14.98 -2.43
N ARG A 196 14.43 -15.13 -3.04
CA ARG A 196 15.57 -15.76 -2.36
C ARG A 196 16.08 -14.95 -1.16
N TYR A 197 15.91 -13.62 -1.18
CA TYR A 197 16.48 -12.71 -0.19
C TYR A 197 15.45 -12.19 0.81
N SER A 198 14.18 -12.13 0.40
CA SER A 198 13.06 -11.76 1.26
C SER A 198 11.86 -12.60 0.89
N ARG A 199 11.06 -13.04 1.85
CA ARG A 199 9.82 -13.77 1.57
C ARG A 199 8.74 -12.86 0.99
N HIS A 200 8.80 -11.56 1.28
CA HIS A 200 7.85 -10.54 0.82
C HIS A 200 8.58 -9.26 0.36
N PRO A 201 9.39 -9.32 -0.72
CA PRO A 201 10.16 -8.17 -1.20
C PRO A 201 9.26 -7.05 -1.73
N ASN A 202 8.08 -7.39 -2.26
CA ASN A 202 7.06 -6.42 -2.65
C ASN A 202 6.47 -5.70 -1.43
N PHE A 203 6.16 -6.41 -0.32
CA PHE A 203 5.66 -5.75 0.90
C PHE A 203 6.71 -4.87 1.56
N PHE A 204 7.98 -5.28 1.55
CA PHE A 204 9.07 -4.42 2.00
C PHE A 204 9.14 -3.13 1.18
N SER A 205 9.06 -3.26 -0.15
CA SER A 205 9.09 -2.10 -1.05
C SER A 205 7.89 -1.19 -0.84
N GLU A 206 6.68 -1.74 -0.74
CA GLU A 206 5.45 -0.99 -0.43
C GLU A 206 5.61 -0.17 0.86
N ILE A 207 6.05 -0.79 1.96
CA ILE A 207 6.31 -0.08 3.22
C ILE A 207 7.32 1.05 2.98
N CYS A 208 8.47 0.74 2.36
CA CYS A 208 9.55 1.71 2.18
C CYS A 208 9.16 2.88 1.27
N LEU A 209 8.34 2.66 0.23
CA LEU A 209 7.86 3.71 -0.67
C LEU A 209 7.08 4.78 0.09
N TRP A 210 6.22 4.38 1.03
CA TRP A 210 5.45 5.33 1.84
C TRP A 210 6.27 5.98 2.96
N TRP A 211 7.31 5.31 3.46
CA TRP A 211 8.33 5.96 4.30
C TRP A 211 9.13 7.02 3.53
N VAL A 212 9.48 6.75 2.27
CA VAL A 212 10.11 7.74 1.38
C VAL A 212 9.15 8.89 1.07
N PHE A 213 7.86 8.58 0.85
CA PHE A 213 6.83 9.59 0.65
C PHE A 213 6.69 10.53 1.85
N TYR A 214 6.77 9.98 3.08
CA TYR A 214 6.87 10.76 4.31
C TYR A 214 8.18 11.56 4.39
N ALA A 215 9.31 10.99 3.97
CA ALA A 215 10.62 11.65 4.03
C ALA A 215 10.69 12.94 3.18
N PHE A 216 9.86 13.09 2.15
CA PHE A 216 9.71 14.37 1.42
C PHE A 216 9.33 15.55 2.34
N THR A 217 8.65 15.30 3.47
CA THR A 217 8.29 16.38 4.42
C THR A 217 9.53 17.07 4.99
N PHE A 218 10.68 16.40 5.04
CA PHE A 218 11.93 17.00 5.49
C PHE A 218 12.54 17.99 4.47
N SER A 219 12.04 18.04 3.24
CA SER A 219 12.45 19.04 2.24
C SER A 219 12.02 20.47 2.59
N VAL A 220 10.94 20.63 3.36
CA VAL A 220 10.40 21.95 3.76
C VAL A 220 10.71 22.29 5.21
N GLN A 221 11.04 21.29 6.03
CA GLN A 221 11.44 21.47 7.42
C GLN A 221 12.56 20.46 7.74
N PRO A 222 13.82 20.88 7.70
CA PRO A 222 14.96 19.97 7.87
C PRO A 222 14.89 19.26 9.23
N PHE A 223 15.02 17.93 9.21
CA PHE A 223 15.25 16.86 10.23
C PHE A 223 14.98 17.05 11.74
N SER A 224 14.69 18.25 12.23
CA SER A 224 14.59 18.59 13.65
C SER A 224 13.24 18.23 14.28
N TYR A 225 12.22 17.90 13.49
CA TYR A 225 10.89 17.57 14.02
C TYR A 225 10.19 16.47 13.21
N ILE A 226 9.90 15.34 13.88
CA ILE A 226 8.91 14.37 13.40
C ILE A 226 7.56 15.09 13.36
N ASN A 227 6.89 15.08 12.19
CA ASN A 227 5.54 15.61 12.05
C ASN A 227 4.47 14.51 12.06
N TRP A 228 3.21 14.92 12.29
CA TRP A 228 2.06 14.04 12.47
C TRP A 228 1.75 13.12 11.27
N THR A 229 2.21 13.45 10.05
CA THR A 229 1.94 12.61 8.87
C THR A 229 2.67 11.27 8.92
N ILE A 230 3.61 11.09 9.85
CA ILE A 230 4.26 9.79 10.14
C ILE A 230 3.22 8.71 10.50
N LEU A 231 2.07 9.10 11.04
CA LEU A 231 1.00 8.18 11.43
C LEU A 231 0.50 7.34 10.25
N GLY A 232 0.53 7.88 9.03
CA GLY A 232 0.15 7.12 7.83
C GLY A 232 1.09 5.95 7.57
N THR A 233 2.40 6.21 7.45
CA THR A 233 3.37 5.15 7.14
C THR A 233 3.53 4.13 8.29
N LEU A 234 3.42 4.58 9.55
CA LEU A 234 3.39 3.68 10.71
C LEU A 234 2.17 2.76 10.68
N SER A 235 0.98 3.31 10.43
CA SER A 235 -0.26 2.53 10.37
C SER A 235 -0.23 1.53 9.20
N LEU A 236 0.32 1.92 8.05
CA LEU A 236 0.51 1.03 6.92
C LEU A 236 1.47 -0.12 7.26
N THR A 237 2.59 0.20 7.92
CA THR A 237 3.57 -0.79 8.38
C THR A 237 2.92 -1.82 9.31
N LEU A 238 2.10 -1.38 10.27
CA LEU A 238 1.38 -2.27 11.19
C LEU A 238 0.35 -3.14 10.45
N LEU A 239 -0.43 -2.55 9.54
CA LEU A 239 -1.41 -3.30 8.73
C LEU A 239 -0.72 -4.38 7.89
N ILE A 240 0.35 -4.02 7.17
CA ILE A 240 1.10 -4.97 6.34
C ILE A 240 1.74 -6.05 7.23
N ASN A 241 2.26 -5.72 8.41
CA ASN A 241 2.79 -6.72 9.33
C ASN A 241 1.71 -7.74 9.75
N GLY A 242 0.51 -7.29 10.14
CA GLY A 242 -0.60 -8.16 10.48
C GLY A 242 -1.06 -9.02 9.30
N SER A 243 -1.24 -8.39 8.13
CA SER A 243 -1.58 -9.03 6.86
C SER A 243 -0.57 -10.12 6.45
N THR A 244 0.73 -9.82 6.60
CA THR A 244 1.81 -10.75 6.27
C THR A 244 1.79 -11.95 7.20
N THR A 245 1.54 -11.76 8.50
CA THR A 245 1.45 -12.86 9.48
C THR A 245 0.32 -13.80 9.11
N PHE A 246 -0.85 -13.25 8.77
CA PHE A 246 -2.00 -14.03 8.35
C PHE A 246 -1.74 -14.80 7.05
N THR A 247 -1.13 -14.13 6.07
CA THR A 247 -0.76 -14.71 4.77
C THR A 247 0.23 -15.87 4.92
N GLU A 248 1.28 -15.72 5.74
CA GLU A 248 2.24 -16.78 5.99
C GLU A 248 1.64 -17.96 6.75
N ALA A 249 0.70 -17.72 7.68
CA ALA A 249 0.00 -18.79 8.38
C ALA A 249 -0.81 -19.66 7.40
N ILE A 250 -1.61 -19.03 6.53
CA ILE A 250 -2.38 -19.74 5.49
C ILE A 250 -1.45 -20.52 4.55
N THR A 251 -0.34 -19.89 4.13
CA THR A 251 0.61 -20.52 3.23
C THR A 251 1.30 -21.73 3.88
N SER A 252 1.64 -21.62 5.18
CA SER A 252 2.27 -22.70 5.95
C SER A 252 1.37 -23.90 6.19
N GLU A 253 0.06 -23.66 6.34
CA GLU A 253 -0.94 -24.73 6.41
C GLU A 253 -1.06 -25.46 5.07
N LYS A 254 -1.02 -24.72 3.96
CA LYS A 254 -1.16 -25.27 2.60
C LYS A 254 0.11 -25.97 2.09
N TYR A 255 1.29 -25.45 2.43
CA TYR A 255 2.59 -25.91 1.90
C TYR A 255 3.55 -26.24 3.05
N PRO A 256 3.69 -27.51 3.45
CA PRO A 256 4.54 -27.89 4.60
C PRO A 256 5.99 -27.43 4.48
N LYS A 257 6.56 -27.42 3.26
CA LYS A 257 7.93 -26.94 2.98
C LYS A 257 8.11 -25.44 3.21
N TYR A 258 7.03 -24.65 3.25
CA TYR A 258 7.11 -23.22 3.51
C TYR A 258 7.73 -22.90 4.88
N LYS A 259 7.54 -23.79 5.87
CA LYS A 259 8.18 -23.66 7.19
C LYS A 259 9.71 -23.73 7.11
N GLN A 260 10.27 -24.50 6.19
CA GLN A 260 11.73 -24.56 5.97
C GLN A 260 12.23 -23.28 5.31
N TYR A 261 11.47 -22.75 4.36
CA TYR A 261 11.75 -21.46 3.74
C TYR A 261 11.68 -20.29 4.75
N GLN A 262 10.75 -20.35 5.72
CA GLN A 262 10.68 -19.36 6.80
C GLN A 262 11.91 -19.35 7.73
N LYS A 263 12.59 -20.49 7.89
CA LYS A 263 13.82 -20.59 8.70
C LYS A 263 15.05 -20.00 8.00
N THR A 264 15.04 -19.99 6.66
CA THR A 264 16.22 -19.72 5.85
C THR A 264 16.21 -18.34 5.20
N THR A 265 15.02 -17.79 4.92
CA THR A 265 14.88 -16.52 4.19
C THR A 265 14.30 -15.44 5.08
N SER A 266 14.82 -14.21 5.03
CA SER A 266 14.28 -13.07 5.79
C SER A 266 12.82 -12.80 5.43
N ARG A 267 12.00 -12.36 6.40
CA ARG A 267 10.57 -12.11 6.18
C ARG A 267 10.30 -10.89 5.29
N LEU A 268 10.90 -9.74 5.62
CA LEU A 268 10.64 -8.46 4.95
C LEU A 268 11.93 -7.84 4.43
N ILE A 269 12.86 -7.48 5.33
CA ILE A 269 14.11 -6.82 4.95
C ILE A 269 14.98 -7.79 4.13
N PRO A 270 15.30 -7.50 2.86
CA PRO A 270 16.12 -8.38 2.03
C PRO A 270 17.46 -8.68 2.69
N TRP A 271 17.79 -9.97 2.82
CA TRP A 271 19.04 -10.42 3.44
C TRP A 271 19.54 -11.72 2.81
N LEU A 272 20.81 -12.05 3.01
CA LEU A 272 21.37 -13.31 2.54
C LEU A 272 20.69 -14.50 3.25
N PRO A 273 20.27 -15.54 2.49
CA PRO A 273 19.62 -16.69 3.09
C PRO A 273 20.57 -17.48 4.00
N SER A 274 20.06 -17.96 5.13
CA SER A 274 20.79 -18.79 6.08
C SER A 274 21.10 -20.16 5.47
N LYS A 275 22.34 -20.63 5.67
CA LYS A 275 22.79 -21.96 5.24
C LYS A 275 22.35 -23.08 6.19
N LYS A 276 21.81 -22.78 7.38
CA LYS A 276 21.48 -23.78 8.39
C LYS A 276 20.02 -24.22 8.27
N VAL A 277 19.79 -25.42 7.74
CA VAL A 277 18.58 -26.20 7.99
C VAL A 277 18.97 -27.24 9.05
N HIS A 278 18.62 -26.99 10.31
CA HIS A 278 18.57 -28.04 11.34
C HIS A 278 17.20 -28.71 11.29
#